data_AF-A0A544WXC1-F1
#
_entry.id   AF-A0A544WXC1-F1
#
_cell.length_a   1.000
_cell.length_b   1.000
_cell.length_c   1.000
_cell.angle_alpha   90.00
_cell.angle_beta   90.00
_cell.angle_gamma   90.00
#
_symmetry.space_group_name_H-M   'P 1'
#
loop_
_entity.id
_entity.type
_entity.pdbx_description
1 polymer ?
#
loop_
_entity_poly.entity_id
_entity_poly.type
_entity_poly.pdbx_seq_one_letter_code
_entity_poly.pdbx_strand_id
1 'polypeptide(L)' 'GRYFGTAISANKLGDSQYTTIANREFNMITAENEMKIDATEPNQGQFNFTNADRIYNWAVQNGKQVRGHTLAW' A
#
# COMPACT_ATOMS: atom_id res chain seq x y z
N GLY A 1 -13.37 15.54 1.97
CA GLY A 1 -14.30 14.89 2.92
C GLY A 1 -13.53 13.93 3.81
N ARG A 2 -14.17 13.33 4.82
CA ARG A 2 -13.58 12.25 5.64
C ARG A 2 -13.49 10.96 4.81
N TYR A 3 -12.42 10.19 5.00
CA TYR A 3 -12.19 8.91 4.32
C TYR A 3 -12.12 7.78 5.36
N PHE A 4 -12.42 6.55 4.93
CA PHE A 4 -12.34 5.34 5.74
C PHE A 4 -11.37 4.39 5.03
N GLY A 5 -10.24 4.10 5.68
CA GLY A 5 -9.12 3.41 5.06
C GLY A 5 -8.71 2.15 5.80
N THR A 6 -7.96 1.31 5.11
CA THR A 6 -7.37 0.07 5.65
C THR A 6 -5.91 -0.06 5.24
N ALA A 7 -5.17 -0.90 5.95
CA ALA A 7 -3.82 -1.29 5.57
C ALA A 7 -3.87 -2.48 4.60
N ILE A 8 -2.98 -2.49 3.59
CA ILE A 8 -2.78 -3.67 2.75
C ILE A 8 -1.32 -4.08 2.59
N SER A 9 -1.10 -5.39 2.39
CA SER A 9 0.22 -5.96 2.07
C SER A 9 0.28 -6.51 0.66
N ALA A 10 1.44 -6.36 0.01
CA ALA A 10 1.68 -6.81 -1.36
C ALA A 10 1.57 -8.34 -1.52
N ASN A 11 1.82 -9.10 -0.44
CA ASN A 11 1.70 -10.56 -0.46
C ASN A 11 0.23 -11.05 -0.44
N LYS A 12 -0.73 -10.19 -0.09
CA LYS A 12 -2.18 -10.49 -0.08
C LYS A 12 -2.91 -10.02 -1.34
N LEU A 13 -2.25 -9.33 -2.27
CA LEU A 13 -2.91 -8.85 -3.49
C LEU A 13 -3.42 -9.97 -4.42
N GLY A 14 -2.91 -11.20 -4.25
CA GLY A 14 -3.43 -12.38 -4.96
C GLY A 14 -4.65 -13.03 -4.31
N ASP A 15 -5.03 -12.61 -3.10
CA ASP A 15 -6.22 -13.12 -2.40
C ASP A 15 -7.45 -12.32 -2.84
N SER A 16 -8.36 -13.01 -3.53
CA SER A 16 -9.57 -12.39 -4.10
C SER A 16 -10.55 -11.94 -3.03
N GLN A 17 -10.68 -12.65 -1.91
CA GLN A 17 -11.56 -12.27 -0.82
C GLN A 17 -11.02 -11.00 -0.14
N TYR A 18 -9.71 -10.97 0.10
CA TYR A 18 -9.02 -9.82 0.68
C TYR A 18 -9.19 -8.56 -0.16
N THR A 19 -8.87 -8.64 -1.45
CA THR A 19 -8.96 -7.50 -2.37
C THR A 19 -10.41 -7.08 -2.65
N THR A 20 -11.36 -8.01 -2.68
CA THR A 20 -12.80 -7.69 -2.84
C THR A 20 -13.32 -6.87 -1.67
N ILE A 21 -13.02 -7.27 -0.43
CA ILE A 21 -13.43 -6.53 0.77
C ILE A 21 -12.75 -5.16 0.80
N ALA A 22 -11.44 -5.12 0.57
CA ALA A 22 -10.68 -3.87 0.55
C ALA A 22 -11.24 -2.88 -0.48
N ASN A 23 -11.61 -3.35 -1.66
CA ASN A 23 -12.15 -2.51 -2.73
C ASN A 23 -13.57 -2.01 -2.44
N ARG A 24 -14.41 -2.85 -1.82
CA ARG A 24 -15.81 -2.52 -1.52
C ARG A 24 -15.97 -1.56 -0.35
N GLU A 25 -15.21 -1.75 0.72
CA GLU A 25 -15.47 -1.09 2.01
C GLU A 25 -14.64 0.17 2.25
N PHE A 26 -13.52 0.34 1.55
CA PHE A 26 -12.54 1.39 1.84
C PHE A 26 -12.25 2.27 0.64
N ASN A 27 -11.95 3.55 0.91
CA ASN A 27 -11.59 4.55 -0.09
C ASN A 27 -10.15 5.08 0.04
N MET A 28 -9.41 4.63 1.05
CA MET A 28 -7.98 4.93 1.23
C MET A 28 -7.19 3.69 1.64
N ILE A 29 -5.99 3.55 1.08
CA ILE A 29 -5.08 2.43 1.31
C ILE A 29 -3.78 2.95 1.93
N THR A 30 -3.24 2.22 2.90
CA THR A 30 -1.90 2.42 3.47
C THR A 30 -1.13 1.12 3.30
N ALA A 31 0.11 1.16 2.83
CA ALA A 31 0.95 -0.05 2.80
C ALA A 31 1.28 -0.49 4.24
N GLU A 32 1.24 -1.80 4.52
CA GLU A 32 1.46 -2.32 5.87
C GLU A 32 2.93 -2.15 6.30
N ASN A 33 3.86 -2.52 5.43
CA ASN A 33 5.31 -2.38 5.66
C ASN A 33 6.07 -1.93 4.41
N GLU A 34 5.48 -2.07 3.23
CA GLU A 34 6.14 -1.95 1.94
C GLU A 34 6.60 -0.52 1.61
N MET A 35 6.22 0.47 2.43
CA MET A 35 6.65 1.87 2.33
C MET A 35 7.47 2.33 3.55
N LYS A 36 7.88 1.41 4.43
CA LYS A 36 8.84 1.72 5.51
C LYS A 36 10.26 1.78 4.96
N ILE A 37 11.13 2.49 5.66
CA ILE A 37 12.50 2.78 5.19
C ILE A 37 13.33 1.51 4.93
N ASP A 38 13.18 0.49 5.76
CA ASP A 38 13.85 -0.80 5.59
C ASP A 38 13.36 -1.57 4.35
N ALA A 39 12.12 -1.33 3.92
CA ALA A 39 11.58 -1.88 2.68
C ALA A 39 11.99 -1.06 1.45
N THR A 40 11.94 0.28 1.54
CA THR A 40 12.19 1.17 0.40
C THR A 40 13.65 1.51 0.16
N GLU A 41 14.50 1.45 1.19
CA GLU A 41 15.94 1.74 1.12
C GLU A 41 16.72 0.78 2.08
N PRO A 42 16.76 -0.54 1.78
CA PRO A 42 17.40 -1.53 2.65
C PRO A 42 18.92 -1.31 2.83
N ASN A 43 19.57 -0.67 1.85
CA ASN A 43 20.94 -0.17 1.97
C ASN A 43 20.97 1.28 1.53
N GLN A 44 21.82 2.09 2.15
CA GLN A 44 21.94 3.52 1.85
C GLN A 44 22.16 3.78 0.35
N GLY A 45 21.29 4.59 -0.25
CA GLY A 45 21.29 4.93 -1.67
C GLY A 45 20.75 3.84 -2.60
N GLN A 46 20.30 2.68 -2.08
CA GLN A 46 19.73 1.59 -2.85
C GLN A 46 18.23 1.48 -2.61
N PHE A 47 17.45 2.08 -3.50
CA PHE A 47 16.00 2.10 -3.37
C PHE A 47 15.33 0.89 -4.03
N ASN A 48 14.27 0.38 -3.38
CA ASN A 48 13.40 -0.65 -3.91
C ASN A 48 11.92 -0.31 -3.65
N PHE A 49 11.22 0.15 -4.68
CA PHE A 49 9.79 0.46 -4.61
C PHE A 49 8.89 -0.66 -5.14
N THR A 50 9.44 -1.82 -5.53
CA THR A 50 8.69 -2.87 -6.24
C THR A 50 7.39 -3.28 -5.54
N ASN A 51 7.43 -3.52 -4.22
CA ASN A 51 6.24 -3.92 -3.48
C ASN A 51 5.32 -2.73 -3.16
N ALA A 52 5.88 -1.54 -2.96
CA ALA A 52 5.11 -0.30 -2.81
C ALA A 52 4.31 0.01 -4.10
N ASP A 53 4.93 -0.15 -5.27
CA ASP A 53 4.31 0.08 -6.57
C ASP A 53 3.17 -0.88 -6.84
N ARG A 54 3.29 -2.14 -6.41
CA ARG A 54 2.18 -3.11 -6.51
C ARG A 54 0.95 -2.65 -5.74
N ILE A 55 1.14 -2.13 -4.54
CA ILE A 55 0.07 -1.58 -3.70
C ILE A 55 -0.49 -0.29 -4.30
N TYR A 56 0.39 0.64 -4.69
CA TYR A 56 0.00 1.93 -5.28
C TYR A 56 -0.81 1.72 -6.56
N ASN A 57 -0.34 0.87 -7.47
CA ASN A 57 -1.01 0.59 -8.73
C ASN A 57 -2.38 -0.07 -8.51
N TRP A 58 -2.48 -1.06 -7.62
CA TRP A 58 -3.76 -1.66 -7.27
C TRP A 58 -4.74 -0.63 -6.70
N ALA A 59 -4.28 0.23 -5.79
CA ALA A 59 -5.10 1.26 -5.17
C ALA A 59 -5.62 2.29 -6.19
N VAL A 60 -4.73 2.84 -7.03
CA VAL A 60 -5.10 3.86 -8.03
C VAL A 60 -6.02 3.27 -9.11
N GLN A 61 -5.76 2.05 -9.59
CA GLN A 61 -6.63 1.37 -10.55
C GLN A 61 -8.06 1.15 -10.00
N ASN A 62 -8.21 1.03 -8.67
CA ASN A 62 -9.49 0.86 -7.99
C ASN A 62 -10.05 2.17 -7.41
N GLY A 63 -9.53 3.32 -7.84
CA GLY A 63 -10.01 4.65 -7.45
C GLY A 63 -9.79 4.99 -5.98
N LYS A 64 -8.78 4.40 -5.33
CA LYS A 64 -8.47 4.63 -3.92
C LYS A 64 -7.41 5.71 -3.76
N GLN A 65 -7.48 6.47 -2.68
CA GLN A 65 -6.38 7.32 -2.24
C GLN A 65 -5.29 6.46 -1.58
N VAL A 66 -4.04 6.94 -1.61
CA VAL A 66 -2.91 6.25 -0.98
C VAL A 66 -2.29 7.17 0.08
N ARG A 67 -2.04 6.62 1.26
CA ARG A 67 -1.27 7.27 2.32
C ARG A 67 0.10 6.61 2.41
N GLY A 68 1.15 7.41 2.22
CA GLY A 68 2.53 6.99 2.47
C GLY A 68 2.74 6.75 3.97
N HIS A 69 3.41 5.64 4.29
CA HIS A 69 3.72 5.24 5.67
C HIS A 69 5.03 4.44 5.66
N THR A 70 6.17 5.03 6.01
CA THR A 70 6.42 6.42 6.42
C THR A 70 7.84 6.83 6.01
N LEU A 71 8.09 8.14 5.90
CA LEU A 71 9.40 8.68 5.51
C LEU A 71 10.44 8.60 6.63
N ALA A 72 10.01 8.71 7.88
CA ALA A 72 10.82 8.53 9.08
C ALA A 72 9.98 7.82 10.14
N TRP A 73 10.58 6.89 10.87
CA TRP A 73 9.95 6.12 11.94
C TRP A 73 10.85 6.04 13.17
#